data_AF-A0A6B3HPS0-F1
#
_entry.id   AF-A0A6B3HPS0-F1
#
_cell.length_a   1.000
_cell.length_b   1.000
_cell.length_c   1.000
_cell.angle_alpha   90.00
_cell.angle_beta   90.00
_cell.angle_gamma   90.00
#
_symmetry.space_group_name_H-M   'P 1'
#
loop_
_entity.id
_entity.type
_entity.pdbx_description
1 polymer ?
#
loop_
_entity_poly.entity_id
_entity_poly.type
_entity_poly.pdbx_seq_one_letter_code
_entity_poly.pdbx_strand_id
1 'polypeptide(L)'
;QWAISEPTERQTRVPLYQRAQGYGFPGVRVDGNDVLACLAVTRSALERARRGEGPTLVEAFTYRMGAHTTSDDPTKYRADDERAAWEAKDPI
;
A
#
# COMPACT_ATOMS: atom_id res chain seq x y z
N GLN A 1 -1.72 -5.65 1.53
CA GLN A 1 -2.93 -6.50 1.53
C GLN A 1 -2.94 -7.55 2.64
N TRP A 2 -1.78 -8.04 3.08
CA TRP A 2 -1.67 -9.10 4.09
C TRP A 2 -0.59 -8.75 5.13
N ALA A 3 -0.79 -9.16 6.38
CA ALA A 3 0.26 -9.24 7.40
C ALA A 3 0.38 -10.69 7.86
N ILE A 4 1.47 -11.37 7.47
CA ILE A 4 1.57 -12.84 7.52
C ILE A 4 0.36 -13.45 6.77
N SER A 5 -0.66 -13.89 7.52
CA SER A 5 -1.90 -14.52 7.06
C SER A 5 -3.16 -13.69 7.34
N GLU A 6 -3.05 -12.54 8.00
CA GLU A 6 -4.20 -11.69 8.32
C GLU A 6 -4.45 -10.68 7.20
N PRO A 7 -5.63 -10.68 6.55
CA PRO A 7 -5.94 -9.74 5.49
C PRO A 7 -6.12 -8.32 6.04
N THR A 8 -5.81 -7.29 5.25
CA THR A 8 -5.87 -5.89 5.68
C THR A 8 -7.25 -5.48 6.20
N GLU A 9 -8.34 -6.03 5.64
CA GLU A 9 -9.72 -5.74 6.09
C GLU A 9 -10.00 -6.19 7.54
N ARG A 10 -9.29 -7.20 8.05
CA ARG A 10 -9.39 -7.65 9.44
C ARG A 10 -8.45 -6.88 10.37
N GLN A 11 -7.42 -6.24 9.83
CA GLN A 11 -6.49 -5.38 10.58
C GLN A 11 -7.02 -3.96 10.78
N THR A 12 -7.75 -3.42 9.80
CA THR A 12 -8.31 -2.07 9.85
C THR A 12 -9.62 -1.99 9.07
N ARG A 13 -10.61 -1.30 9.64
CA ARG A 13 -11.90 -1.02 9.00
C ARG A 13 -11.84 0.12 8.00
N VAL A 14 -10.84 0.99 8.12
CA VAL A 14 -10.66 2.17 7.26
C VAL A 14 -9.43 1.98 6.37
N PRO A 15 -9.49 2.45 5.10
CA PRO A 15 -8.32 2.60 4.25
C PRO A 15 -7.16 3.30 4.97
N LEU A 16 -5.92 2.81 4.79
CA LEU A 16 -4.77 3.31 5.53
C LEU A 16 -4.53 4.81 5.26
N TYR A 17 -4.64 5.26 4.01
CA TYR A 17 -4.48 6.68 3.67
C TYR A 17 -5.44 7.59 4.44
N GLN A 18 -6.65 7.13 4.78
CA GLN A 18 -7.63 7.95 5.51
C GLN A 18 -7.26 8.15 6.97
N ARG A 19 -6.40 7.30 7.56
CA ARG A 19 -5.95 7.46 8.95
C ARG A 19 -5.22 8.79 9.19
N ALA A 20 -4.65 9.38 8.15
CA ALA A 20 -4.05 10.72 8.19
C ALA A 20 -5.00 11.80 8.72
N GLN A 21 -6.32 11.65 8.45
CA GLN A 21 -7.35 12.56 8.95
C GLN A 21 -7.37 12.61 10.49
N GLY A 22 -7.15 11.48 11.17
CA GLY A 22 -7.08 11.41 12.62
C GLY A 22 -5.89 12.17 13.23
N TYR A 23 -4.92 12.55 12.40
CA TYR A 23 -3.74 13.32 12.80
C TYR A 23 -3.73 14.75 12.22
N GLY A 24 -4.78 15.15 11.50
CA GLY A 24 -4.91 16.50 10.96
C GLY A 24 -4.00 16.82 9.77
N PHE A 25 -3.55 15.81 9.01
CA PHE A 25 -2.72 16.02 7.82
C PHE A 25 -3.23 15.18 6.63
N PRO A 26 -2.86 15.52 5.37
CA PRO A 26 -3.40 14.82 4.20
C PRO A 26 -2.88 13.38 4.07
N GLY A 27 -3.74 12.51 3.58
CA GLY A 27 -3.37 11.16 3.17
C GLY A 27 -3.77 10.91 1.72
N VAL A 28 -2.90 10.26 0.96
CA VAL A 28 -3.09 9.94 -0.46
C VAL A 28 -2.84 8.46 -0.66
N ARG A 29 -3.69 7.82 -1.47
CA ARG A 29 -3.46 6.47 -1.98
C ARG A 29 -2.96 6.56 -3.41
N VAL A 30 -1.89 5.86 -3.70
CA VAL A 30 -1.31 5.73 -5.04
C VAL A 30 -1.30 4.26 -5.45
N ASP A 31 -1.41 3.97 -6.74
CA ASP A 31 -1.10 2.63 -7.23
C ASP A 31 0.36 2.33 -6.94
N GLY A 32 0.61 1.36 -6.06
CA GLY A 32 1.95 1.01 -5.62
C GLY A 32 2.77 0.30 -6.69
N ASN A 33 2.14 -0.14 -7.78
CA ASN A 33 2.79 -0.80 -8.91
C ASN A 33 2.99 0.15 -10.11
N ASP A 34 2.48 1.39 -10.05
CA ASP A 34 2.83 2.44 -11.00
C ASP A 34 4.01 3.27 -10.46
N VAL A 35 5.21 3.00 -10.98
CA VAL A 35 6.45 3.67 -10.55
C VAL A 35 6.43 5.18 -10.80
N LEU A 36 5.77 5.62 -11.87
CA LEU A 36 5.70 7.05 -12.22
C LEU A 36 4.71 7.76 -11.30
N ALA A 37 3.58 7.14 -10.99
CA ALA A 37 2.63 7.66 -10.01
C ALA A 37 3.25 7.73 -8.62
N CYS A 38 3.95 6.68 -8.18
CA CYS A 38 4.67 6.66 -6.90
C CYS A 38 5.70 7.79 -6.81
N LEU A 39 6.49 7.99 -7.87
CA LEU A 39 7.47 9.07 -7.95
C LEU A 39 6.82 10.45 -7.90
N ALA A 40 5.75 10.67 -8.68
CA ALA A 40 5.04 11.94 -8.73
C ALA A 40 4.42 12.30 -7.37
N VAL A 41 3.72 11.36 -6.74
CA VAL A 41 3.08 11.56 -5.43
C VAL A 41 4.11 11.82 -4.35
N THR A 42 5.20 11.04 -4.33
CA THR A 42 6.25 11.21 -3.31
C THR A 42 6.99 12.55 -3.48
N ARG A 43 7.26 12.98 -4.72
CA ARG A 43 7.83 14.31 -5.00
C ARG A 43 6.91 15.43 -4.52
N SER A 44 5.61 15.35 -4.83
CA SER A 44 4.64 16.35 -4.37
C SER A 44 4.54 16.41 -2.85
N ALA A 45 4.51 15.25 -2.17
CA ALA A 45 4.47 15.16 -0.71
C ALA A 45 5.75 15.74 -0.07
N LEU A 46 6.91 15.48 -0.67
CA LEU A 46 8.19 16.01 -0.20
C LEU A 46 8.28 17.53 -0.37
N GLU A 47 7.86 18.07 -1.52
CA GLU A 47 7.84 19.52 -1.75
C GLU A 47 6.91 20.23 -0.76
N ARG A 48 5.73 19.65 -0.49
CA ARG A 48 4.81 20.15 0.54
C ARG A 48 5.48 20.22 1.92
N ALA A 49 6.16 19.14 2.32
CA ALA A 49 6.87 19.09 3.60
C ALA A 49 8.00 20.14 3.67
N ARG A 50 8.76 20.33 2.58
CA ARG A 50 9.84 21.33 2.48
C ARG A 50 9.34 22.77 2.59
N ARG A 51 8.13 23.06 2.12
CA ARG A 51 7.48 24.38 2.26
C ARG A 51 6.87 24.62 3.63
N GLY A 52 7.04 23.69 4.59
CA GLY A 52 6.50 23.82 5.94
C GLY A 52 5.00 23.57 6.06
N GLU A 53 4.37 23.01 5.02
CA GLU A 53 2.92 22.72 5.02
C GLU A 53 2.58 21.43 5.81
N GLY A 54 3.58 20.76 6.39
CA GLY A 54 3.43 19.57 7.22
C GLY A 54 3.52 18.24 6.45
N PRO A 55 3.34 17.11 7.15
CA PRO A 55 3.53 15.78 6.58
C PRO A 55 2.37 15.38 5.65
N THR A 56 2.60 14.31 4.88
CA THR A 56 1.58 13.62 4.08
C THR A 56 1.75 12.12 4.28
N LEU A 57 0.67 11.37 4.53
CA LEU A 57 0.70 9.91 4.48
C LEU A 57 0.49 9.43 3.05
N VAL A 58 1.43 8.67 2.51
CA VAL A 58 1.29 8.03 1.21
C VAL A 58 1.06 6.54 1.41
N GLU A 59 -0.10 6.02 1.00
CA GLU A 59 -0.37 4.59 0.91
C GLU A 59 -0.06 4.11 -0.52
N ALA A 60 1.07 3.43 -0.69
CA ALA A 60 1.37 2.68 -1.92
C ALA A 60 0.58 1.37 -1.92
N PHE A 61 -0.48 1.31 -2.71
CA PHE A 61 -1.38 0.16 -2.74
C PHE A 61 -0.80 -0.93 -3.66
N THR A 62 -0.17 -1.93 -3.05
CA THR A 62 0.57 -2.99 -3.76
C THR A 62 0.26 -4.39 -3.19
N TYR A 63 0.92 -5.41 -3.74
CA TYR A 63 0.73 -6.81 -3.42
C TYR A 63 2.04 -7.55 -3.17
N ARG A 64 2.06 -8.44 -2.17
CA ARG A 64 3.20 -9.33 -1.92
C ARG A 64 3.02 -10.60 -2.74
N MET A 65 3.66 -10.70 -3.90
CA MET A 65 3.50 -11.88 -4.77
C MET A 65 3.91 -13.19 -4.07
N GLY A 66 5.05 -13.19 -3.37
CA GLY A 66 5.57 -14.35 -2.65
C GLY A 66 4.95 -14.62 -1.28
N ALA A 67 5.49 -15.64 -0.61
CA ALA A 67 5.23 -15.92 0.80
C ALA A 67 5.72 -14.78 1.71
N HIS A 68 5.25 -14.74 2.95
CA HIS A 68 5.69 -13.75 3.93
C HIS A 68 7.16 -13.90 4.29
N THR A 69 7.56 -15.15 4.48
CA THR A 69 8.91 -15.61 4.78
C THR A 69 9.09 -16.99 4.15
N THR A 70 10.29 -17.57 4.27
CA THR A 70 10.59 -18.92 3.76
C THR A 70 9.86 -20.04 4.50
N SER A 71 9.36 -19.78 5.72
CA SER A 71 8.62 -20.76 6.54
C SER A 71 7.09 -20.62 6.42
N ASP A 72 6.62 -19.69 5.59
CA ASP A 72 5.21 -19.38 5.41
C ASP A 72 4.63 -20.08 4.17
N ASP A 73 3.37 -20.48 4.27
CA ASP A 73 2.63 -21.13 3.18
C ASP A 73 1.35 -20.34 2.86
N PRO A 74 1.39 -19.46 1.84
CA PRO A 74 0.26 -18.60 1.51
C PRO A 74 -0.95 -19.37 0.94
N THR A 75 -0.79 -20.59 0.42
CA THR A 75 -1.92 -21.33 -0.16
C THR A 75 -2.95 -21.74 0.90
N LYS A 76 -2.61 -21.62 2.18
CA LYS A 76 -3.51 -21.91 3.32
C LYS A 76 -4.52 -20.81 3.61
N TYR A 77 -4.27 -19.58 3.18
CA TYR A 77 -5.08 -18.42 3.58
C TYR A 77 -5.31 -17.40 2.47
N ARG A 78 -4.76 -17.61 1.28
CA ARG A 78 -4.83 -16.68 0.15
C ARG A 78 -5.25 -17.41 -1.11
N ALA A 79 -6.20 -16.84 -1.84
CA ALA A 79 -6.73 -17.45 -3.04
C ALA A 79 -5.80 -17.21 -4.26
N ASP A 80 -5.80 -18.17 -5.18
CA ASP A 80 -4.93 -18.17 -6.35
C ASP A 80 -5.34 -17.15 -7.42
N ASP A 81 -6.64 -16.87 -7.52
CA ASP A 81 -7.22 -15.86 -8.41
C ASP A 81 -6.82 -14.43 -8.02
N GLU A 82 -6.79 -14.15 -6.72
CA GLU A 82 -6.29 -12.88 -6.17
C GLU A 82 -4.84 -12.67 -6.59
N ARG A 83 -3.98 -13.69 -6.43
CA ARG A 83 -2.58 -13.62 -6.87
C ARG A 83 -2.47 -13.39 -8.37
N ALA A 84 -3.22 -14.13 -9.19
CA ALA A 84 -3.19 -14.01 -10.65
C ALA A 84 -3.64 -12.61 -11.12
N ALA A 85 -4.65 -12.02 -10.49
CA ALA A 85 -5.11 -10.66 -10.79
C ALA A 85 -4.05 -9.59 -10.46
N TRP A 86 -3.16 -9.85 -9.50
CA TRP A 86 -2.04 -8.97 -9.16
C TRP A 86 -0.79 -9.23 -9.99
N GLU A 87 -0.58 -10.45 -10.47
CA GLU A 87 0.50 -10.79 -11.42
C GLU A 87 0.35 -10.01 -12.73
N ALA A 88 -0.88 -9.83 -13.22
CA ALA A 88 -1.16 -8.98 -14.39
C ALA A 88 -0.90 -7.48 -14.17
N LYS A 89 -0.52 -7.08 -12.94
CA LYS A 89 -0.21 -5.71 -12.53
C LYS A 89 1.24 -5.58 -12.08
N ASP A 90 2.13 -6.47 -12.51
CA ASP A 90 3.55 -6.38 -12.18
C ASP A 90 4.10 -4.99 -12.57
N PRO A 91 4.83 -4.29 -11.68
CA PRO A 91 5.45 -3.00 -12.00
C PRO A 91 6.57 -3.05 -13.06
N ILE A 92 6.99 -4.23 -13.53
CA ILE A 92 8.05 -4.45 -14.53
C ILE A 92 7.46 -5.05 -15.82
#